data_AF-A0A7C4UB13-F1
#
_entry.id   AF-A0A7C4UB13-F1
#
_cell.length_a   1.000
_cell.length_b   1.000
_cell.length_c   1.000
_cell.angle_alpha   90.00
_cell.angle_beta   90.00
_cell.angle_gamma   90.00
#
_symmetry.space_group_name_H-M   'P 1'
#
loop_
_entity.id
_entity.type
_entity.pdbx_description
1 polymer ?
#
loop_
_entity_poly.entity_id
_entity_poly.type
_entity_poly.pdbx_seq_one_letter_code
_entity_poly.pdbx_strand_id
1 'polypeptide(L)'
;MDVWSFFWDDERDPEGNVELIAEHDLTISDVEHVLKCPTEEGRSRSSELPAAWGHTPDGRFIIVVYEEVAENTIRVLTAYEVPERKRRKKR
;
A
#
# COMPACT_ATOMS: atom_id res chain seq x y z
N MET A 1 13.99 10.30 -11.59
CA MET A 1 13.60 9.21 -10.67
C MET A 1 13.06 9.90 -9.46
N ASP A 2 11.73 10.04 -9.40
CA ASP A 2 11.05 10.57 -8.24
C ASP A 2 11.35 9.64 -7.06
N VAL A 3 12.09 10.15 -6.09
CA VAL A 3 12.47 9.40 -4.89
C VAL A 3 11.34 9.61 -3.89
N TRP A 4 10.44 8.64 -3.83
CA TRP A 4 9.35 8.66 -2.85
C TRP A 4 9.91 8.32 -1.46
N SER A 5 9.61 9.16 -0.47
CA SER A 5 9.83 8.83 0.94
C SER A 5 8.57 8.21 1.54
N PHE A 6 8.75 7.07 2.20
CA PHE A 6 7.67 6.36 2.88
C PHE A 6 7.79 6.63 4.38
N PHE A 7 6.75 7.23 4.94
CA PHE A 7 6.63 7.47 6.37
C PHE A 7 5.82 6.34 7.02
N TRP A 8 6.39 5.78 8.09
CA TRP A 8 5.82 4.73 8.92
C TRP A 8 5.69 5.23 10.34
N ASP A 9 4.68 4.72 11.04
CA ASP A 9 4.53 5.01 12.46
C ASP A 9 5.55 4.20 13.26
N ASP A 10 5.70 4.52 14.55
CA ASP A 10 6.67 3.85 15.40
C ASP A 10 6.32 2.35 15.51
N GLU A 11 7.31 1.48 15.33
CA GLU A 11 7.13 0.02 15.41
C GLU A 11 6.67 -0.47 16.79
N ARG A 12 6.76 0.38 17.83
CA ARG A 12 6.32 0.08 19.19
C ARG A 12 4.92 0.60 19.47
N ASP A 13 4.32 1.33 18.54
CA ASP A 13 2.94 1.79 18.65
C ASP A 13 1.99 0.66 18.23
N PRO A 14 1.25 0.04 19.16
CA PRO A 14 0.39 -1.10 18.86
C PRO A 14 -0.84 -0.70 18.02
N GLU A 15 -1.13 0.60 17.92
CA GLU A 15 -2.19 1.15 17.07
C GLU A 15 -1.62 1.73 15.76
N GLY A 16 -0.31 1.60 15.54
CA GLY A 16 0.40 2.15 14.40
C GLY A 16 0.21 1.33 13.13
N ASN A 17 0.48 1.96 11.99
CA ASN A 17 0.38 1.32 10.68
C ASN A 17 1.23 0.05 10.52
N VAL A 18 2.38 -0.05 11.21
CA VAL A 18 3.28 -1.22 11.17
C VAL A 18 2.61 -2.45 11.78
N GLU A 19 1.98 -2.31 12.94
CA GLU A 19 1.28 -3.41 13.60
C GLU A 19 0.04 -3.82 12.78
N LEU A 20 -0.69 -2.83 12.24
CA LEU A 20 -1.88 -3.07 11.42
C LEU A 20 -1.59 -3.89 10.16
N ILE A 21 -0.46 -3.64 9.48
CA ILE A 21 -0.09 -4.46 8.31
C ILE A 21 0.42 -5.84 8.72
N ALA A 22 1.06 -5.95 9.88
CA ALA A 22 1.53 -7.22 10.42
C ALA A 22 0.36 -8.14 10.79
N GLU A 23 -0.75 -7.59 11.28
CA GLU A 23 -2.02 -8.33 11.48
C GLU A 23 -2.58 -8.93 10.18
N HIS A 24 -2.18 -8.41 9.02
CA HIS A 24 -2.53 -8.93 7.70
C HIS A 24 -1.43 -9.81 7.07
N ASP A 25 -0.46 -10.26 7.86
CA ASP A 25 0.72 -11.02 7.41
C ASP A 25 1.54 -10.27 6.35
N LEU A 26 1.58 -8.93 6.42
CA LEU A 26 2.35 -8.08 5.51
C LEU A 26 3.51 -7.43 6.23
N THR A 27 4.62 -7.29 5.51
CA THR A 27 5.79 -6.56 6.00
C THR A 27 5.90 -5.19 5.36
N ILE A 28 6.66 -4.29 6.00
CA ILE A 28 7.02 -2.98 5.41
C ILE A 28 7.59 -3.15 4.00
N SER A 29 8.44 -4.16 3.79
CA SER A 29 9.04 -4.45 2.50
C SER A 29 8.01 -4.83 1.44
N ASP A 30 6.98 -5.62 1.79
CA ASP A 30 5.90 -5.97 0.87
C ASP A 30 5.15 -4.73 0.40
N VAL A 31 4.82 -3.85 1.35
CA VAL A 31 4.09 -2.61 1.10
C VAL A 31 4.93 -1.63 0.27
N GLU A 32 6.19 -1.42 0.64
CA GLU A 32 7.12 -0.59 -0.14
C GLU A 32 7.34 -1.13 -1.55
N HIS A 33 7.38 -2.46 -1.73
CA HIS A 33 7.52 -3.06 -3.05
C HIS A 33 6.34 -2.70 -3.95
N VAL A 34 5.11 -2.81 -3.43
CA VAL A 34 3.90 -2.44 -4.17
C VAL A 34 3.84 -0.94 -4.45
N LEU A 35 4.28 -0.09 -3.52
CA LEU A 35 4.32 1.35 -3.76
C LEU A 35 5.39 1.76 -4.79
N LYS A 36 6.52 1.03 -4.85
CA LYS A 36 7.59 1.26 -5.84
C LYS A 36 7.23 0.70 -7.23
N CYS A 37 6.43 -0.36 -7.28
CA CYS A 37 6.05 -1.06 -8.50
C CYS A 37 4.55 -1.41 -8.51
N PRO A 38 3.66 -0.40 -8.50
CA PRO A 38 2.23 -0.66 -8.46
C PRO A 38 1.78 -1.28 -9.78
N THR A 39 0.90 -2.27 -9.69
CA THR A 39 0.21 -2.84 -10.86
C THR A 39 -0.90 -1.90 -11.33
N GLU A 40 -1.63 -1.31 -10.38
CA GLU A 40 -2.69 -0.34 -10.61
C GLU A 40 -2.67 0.73 -9.51
N GLU A 41 -2.96 1.98 -9.87
CA GLU A 41 -3.06 3.09 -8.93
C GLU A 41 -4.44 3.74 -9.07
N GLY A 42 -4.92 4.33 -7.99
CA GLY A 42 -6.22 4.99 -7.99
C GLY A 42 -6.54 5.58 -6.63
N ARG A 43 -7.84 5.63 -6.32
CA ARG A 43 -8.34 6.09 -5.03
C ARG A 43 -9.22 5.03 -4.41
N SER A 44 -9.06 4.83 -3.10
CA SER A 44 -9.97 4.00 -2.34
C SER A 44 -11.37 4.60 -2.40
N ARG A 45 -12.37 3.78 -2.73
CA ARG A 45 -13.77 4.23 -2.86
C ARG A 45 -14.39 4.66 -1.54
N SER A 46 -13.88 4.16 -0.41
CA SER A 46 -14.47 4.38 0.91
C SER A 46 -13.87 5.60 1.61
N SER A 47 -12.56 5.82 1.44
CA SER A 47 -11.84 6.89 2.12
C SER A 47 -11.50 8.06 1.19
N GLU A 48 -11.68 7.90 -0.13
CA GLU A 48 -11.23 8.83 -1.19
C GLU A 48 -9.72 9.10 -1.20
N LEU A 49 -8.97 8.40 -0.35
CA LEU A 49 -7.52 8.46 -0.24
C LEU A 49 -6.85 7.73 -1.40
N PRO A 50 -5.63 8.17 -1.80
CA PRO A 50 -4.86 7.48 -2.81
C PRO A 50 -4.52 6.05 -2.36
N ALA A 51 -4.58 5.14 -3.32
CA ALA A 51 -4.34 3.72 -3.09
C ALA A 51 -3.60 3.09 -4.28
N ALA A 52 -2.68 2.19 -3.96
CA ALA A 52 -1.93 1.38 -4.91
C ALA A 52 -2.31 -0.08 -4.75
N TRP A 53 -2.41 -0.79 -5.87
CA TRP A 53 -2.62 -2.24 -5.91
C TRP A 53 -1.44 -2.89 -6.60
N GLY A 54 -0.97 -4.00 -6.06
CA GLY A 54 0.13 -4.72 -6.67
C GLY A 54 0.41 -6.06 -6.01
N HIS A 55 1.35 -6.78 -6.61
CA HIS A 55 1.82 -8.05 -6.10
C HIS A 55 2.98 -7.82 -5.13
N THR A 56 2.89 -8.46 -3.97
CA THR A 56 4.04 -8.66 -3.08
C THR A 56 5.06 -9.59 -3.75
N PRO A 57 6.33 -9.59 -3.30
CA PRO A 57 7.35 -10.55 -3.76
C PRO A 57 6.92 -12.02 -3.61
N ASP A 58 6.05 -12.32 -2.66
CA ASP A 58 5.47 -13.65 -2.41
C ASP A 58 4.29 -13.99 -3.37
N GLY A 59 3.83 -13.02 -4.16
CA GLY A 59 2.79 -13.18 -5.18
C GLY A 59 1.38 -12.80 -4.74
N ARG A 60 1.17 -12.50 -3.45
CA ARG A 60 -0.11 -12.01 -2.91
C ARG A 60 -0.47 -10.65 -3.51
N PHE A 61 -1.73 -10.45 -3.87
CA PHE A 61 -2.22 -9.18 -4.41
C PHE A 61 -2.80 -8.33 -3.28
N ILE A 62 -2.19 -7.19 -3.01
CA ILE A 62 -2.57 -6.32 -1.89
C ILE A 62 -3.03 -4.96 -2.38
N ILE A 63 -3.82 -4.29 -1.55
CA ILE A 63 -4.06 -2.85 -1.64
C ILE A 63 -3.25 -2.15 -0.55
N VAL A 64 -2.61 -1.05 -0.90
CA VAL A 64 -1.93 -0.14 0.01
C VAL A 64 -2.63 1.20 -0.05
N VAL A 65 -3.21 1.62 1.06
CA VAL A 65 -3.83 2.94 1.22
C VAL A 65 -2.85 3.85 1.92
N TYR A 66 -2.59 5.01 1.33
CA TYR A 66 -1.63 5.97 1.83
C TYR A 66 -2.20 7.39 1.78
N GLU A 67 -1.55 8.29 2.50
CA GLU A 67 -1.81 9.72 2.49
C GLU A 67 -0.59 10.46 1.96
N GLU A 68 -0.79 11.44 1.09
CA GLU A 68 0.27 12.33 0.61
C GLU A 68 0.46 13.46 1.62
N VAL A 69 1.51 13.37 2.45
CA VAL A 69 1.78 14.32 3.53
C VAL A 69 2.69 15.47 3.10
N ALA A 70 3.48 15.28 2.04
CA ALA A 70 4.28 16.33 1.42
C ALA A 70 4.60 15.98 -0.05
N GLU A 71 5.31 16.88 -0.74
CA GLU A 71 5.86 16.62 -2.07
C GLU A 71 6.73 15.35 -2.05
N ASN A 72 6.34 14.32 -2.82
CA ASN A 72 7.00 13.01 -2.88
C ASN A 72 7.13 12.27 -1.53
N THR A 73 6.34 12.63 -0.52
CA THR A 73 6.33 11.94 0.78
C THR A 73 4.93 11.43 1.08
N ILE A 74 4.84 10.12 1.31
CA ILE A 74 3.57 9.47 1.62
C ILE A 74 3.65 8.75 2.97
N ARG A 75 2.56 8.82 3.72
CA ARG A 75 2.37 8.03 4.95
C ARG A 75 1.49 6.85 4.64
N VAL A 76 1.96 5.65 4.94
CA VAL A 76 1.12 4.45 4.81
C VAL A 76 0.09 4.46 5.94
N LEU A 77 -1.17 4.20 5.59
CA LEU A 77 -2.24 4.09 6.59
C LEU A 77 -2.58 2.64 6.86
N THR A 78 -2.76 1.85 5.80
CA THR A 78 -3.10 0.43 5.91
C THR A 78 -2.75 -0.31 4.63
N ALA A 79 -2.47 -1.60 4.76
CA ALA A 79 -2.36 -2.51 3.64
C ALA A 79 -2.99 -3.86 4.01
N TYR A 80 -3.66 -4.48 3.05
CA TYR A 80 -4.30 -5.77 3.25
C TYR A 80 -4.47 -6.50 1.91
N GLU A 81 -4.58 -7.83 1.99
CA GLU A 81 -4.81 -8.66 0.81
C GLU A 81 -6.21 -8.41 0.24
N VAL A 82 -6.30 -8.29 -1.08
CA VAL A 82 -7.57 -8.18 -1.80
C VAL A 82 -7.59 -9.14 -2.99
N PRO A 83 -8.75 -9.68 -3.37
CA PRO A 83 -8.83 -10.50 -4.56
C PRO A 83 -8.42 -9.68 -5.77
N GLU A 84 -7.50 -10.21 -6.58
CA GLU A 84 -7.11 -9.58 -7.83
C GLU A 84 -8.37 -9.38 -8.67
N ARG A 85 -8.67 -8.11 -8.96
CA ARG A 85 -9.74 -7.79 -9.89
C ARG A 85 -9.26 -8.30 -11.24
N LYS A 86 -9.79 -9.47 -11.66
CA LYS A 86 -9.55 -10.01 -13.01
C LYS A 86 -9.70 -8.87 -13.99
N ARG A 87 -8.57 -8.37 -14.50
CA ARG A 87 -8.57 -7.30 -15.50
C ARG A 87 -9.50 -7.77 -16.59
N ARG A 88 -10.66 -7.11 -16.73
CA ARG A 88 -11.39 -7.17 -17.99
C ARG A 88 -10.41 -6.59 -18.99
N LYS A 89 -9.70 -7.45 -19.74
CA LYS A 89 -8.96 -7.04 -20.93
C LYS A 89 -9.93 -6.18 -21.73
N LYS A 90 -9.68 -4.85 -21.78
CA LYS A 90 -10.35 -4.00 -22.77
C LYS A 90 -9.92 -4.59 -24.12
N ARG A 91 -10.86 -5.28 -24.74
CA ARG A 91 -10.72 -5.93 -26.04
C ARG A 91 -11.12 -4.94 -27.11
#